data_AF-A0A962BU91-F1
#
_entry.id   AF-A0A962BU91-F1
#
_cell.length_a   1.000
_cell.length_b   1.000
_cell.length_c   1.000
_cell.angle_alpha   90.00
_cell.angle_beta   90.00
_cell.angle_gamma   90.00
#
_symmetry.space_group_name_H-M   'P 1'
#
loop_
_entity.id
_entity.type
_entity.pdbx_description
1 polymer ?
#
loop_
_entity_poly.entity_id
_entity_poly.type
_entity_poly.pdbx_seq_one_letter_code
_entity_poly.pdbx_strand_id
1 'polypeptide(L)'
;MSFALAVTLAVLAALALASFWLFFGRALLAWLFGTATLLLFWRWQGVDSPLLFNGVTIALIAIAVLFGIPPIRRLLISSWLIGPVGKMLPRLGDTERIALEAGTVWWDAELFSGRPDWKTLLGYPLPSMSEEEQAFLAGPVEKLCDMLDDWDIHQRRDLSPEAWEFIRRERFFGMLVPKKYGGLEFSSIAQARIVTRISSRSAAA
;
A
#
# COMPACT_ATOMS: atom_id res chain seq x y z
N MET A 1 40.65 13.02 -29.06
CA MET A 1 39.33 12.39 -28.90
C MET A 1 38.38 13.03 -29.92
N SER A 2 37.65 12.26 -30.72
CA SER A 2 36.69 12.85 -31.69
C SER A 2 35.60 13.62 -30.95
N PHE A 3 35.16 14.76 -31.49
CA PHE A 3 34.06 15.55 -30.93
C PHE A 3 32.81 14.68 -30.69
N ALA A 4 32.48 13.81 -31.64
CA ALA A 4 31.37 12.88 -31.51
C ALA A 4 31.54 11.94 -30.31
N LEU A 5 32.75 11.42 -30.08
CA LEU A 5 33.04 10.53 -28.96
C LEU A 5 32.93 11.27 -27.62
N ALA A 6 33.36 12.54 -27.55
CA ALA A 6 33.20 13.37 -26.36
C ALA A 6 31.72 13.64 -26.02
N VAL A 7 30.91 13.94 -27.03
CA VAL A 7 29.45 14.14 -26.86
C VAL A 7 28.78 12.86 -26.37
N THR A 8 29.08 11.71 -26.99
CA THR A 8 28.52 10.42 -26.58
C THR A 8 28.87 10.09 -25.13
N LEU A 9 30.12 10.30 -24.71
CA LEU A 9 30.54 10.06 -23.33
C LEU A 9 29.81 10.98 -22.33
N ALA A 10 29.62 12.26 -22.65
CA ALA A 10 28.90 13.20 -21.79
C ALA A 10 27.42 12.81 -21.61
N VAL A 11 26.76 12.39 -22.70
CA VAL A 11 25.38 11.89 -22.64
C VAL A 11 25.28 10.61 -21.80
N LEU A 12 26.19 9.66 -22.00
CA LEU A 12 26.22 8.43 -21.22
C LEU A 12 26.48 8.71 -19.73
N ALA A 13 27.37 9.64 -19.39
CA ALA A 13 27.62 10.04 -18.02
C ALA A 13 26.39 10.70 -17.38
N ALA A 14 25.70 11.59 -18.11
CA ALA A 14 24.47 12.22 -17.64
C ALA A 14 23.36 11.18 -17.39
N LEU A 15 23.19 10.23 -18.30
CA LEU A 15 22.23 9.13 -18.16
C LEU A 15 22.59 8.22 -16.98
N ALA A 16 23.85 7.83 -16.83
CA ALA A 16 24.30 7.00 -15.72
C ALA A 16 24.06 7.66 -14.36
N LEU A 17 24.38 8.95 -14.23
CA LEU A 17 24.12 9.73 -13.01
C LEU A 17 22.61 9.86 -12.75
N ALA A 18 21.82 10.15 -13.78
CA ALA A 18 20.37 10.23 -13.66
C ALA A 18 19.77 8.89 -13.20
N SER A 19 20.14 7.78 -13.85
CA SER A 19 19.70 6.43 -13.50
C SER A 19 20.12 6.03 -12.09
N PHE A 20 21.34 6.35 -11.66
CA PHE A 20 21.81 6.09 -10.30
C PHE A 20 20.92 6.77 -9.26
N TRP A 21 20.65 8.07 -9.41
CA TRP A 21 19.81 8.79 -8.45
C TRP A 21 18.32 8.43 -8.54
N LEU A 22 17.82 8.08 -9.73
CA LEU A 22 16.46 7.56 -9.92
C LEU A 22 16.28 6.21 -9.21
N PHE A 23 17.27 5.33 -9.25
CA PHE A 23 17.24 4.05 -8.54
C PHE A 23 17.02 4.23 -7.03
N PHE A 24 17.61 5.26 -6.42
CA PHE A 24 17.38 5.61 -5.01
C PHE A 24 16.14 6.50 -4.77
N GLY A 25 15.26 6.64 -5.77
CA GLY A 25 14.02 7.43 -5.66
C GLY A 25 14.25 8.93 -5.48
N ARG A 26 15.42 9.46 -5.85
CA ARG A 26 15.82 10.87 -5.69
C ARG A 26 15.75 11.60 -7.03
N ALA A 27 14.54 11.72 -7.59
CA ALA A 27 14.29 12.28 -8.93
C ALA A 27 14.84 13.70 -9.14
N LEU A 28 14.79 14.58 -8.13
CA LEU A 28 15.35 15.92 -8.23
C LEU A 28 16.88 15.89 -8.42
N LEU A 29 17.58 15.01 -7.68
CA LEU A 29 19.03 14.88 -7.82
C LEU A 29 19.40 14.30 -9.18
N ALA A 30 18.65 13.30 -9.66
CA ALA A 30 18.86 12.74 -10.99
C ALA A 30 18.80 13.82 -12.08
N TRP A 31 17.79 14.68 -11.98
CA TRP A 31 17.61 15.79 -12.91
C TRP A 31 18.72 16.84 -12.77
N LEU A 32 19.09 17.23 -11.54
CA LEU A 32 20.15 18.21 -11.29
C LEU A 32 21.52 17.73 -11.79
N PHE A 33 21.94 16.52 -11.42
CA PHE A 33 23.24 15.99 -11.82
C PHE A 33 23.30 15.71 -13.32
N GLY A 34 22.25 15.13 -13.91
CA GLY A 34 22.19 14.87 -15.34
C GLY A 34 22.26 16.16 -16.17
N THR A 35 21.45 17.17 -15.82
CA THR A 35 21.47 18.46 -16.53
C THR A 35 22.76 19.24 -16.30
N ALA A 36 23.32 19.22 -15.08
CA ALA A 36 24.60 19.85 -14.78
C ALA A 36 25.75 19.24 -15.60
N THR A 37 25.80 17.91 -15.75
CA THR A 37 26.82 17.25 -16.59
C THR A 37 26.76 17.76 -18.04
N LEU A 38 25.55 17.89 -18.61
CA LEU A 38 25.37 18.39 -19.97
C LEU A 38 25.74 19.87 -20.12
N LEU A 39 25.37 20.71 -19.15
CA LEU A 39 25.71 22.14 -19.16
C LEU A 39 27.21 22.38 -18.99
N LEU A 40 27.87 21.63 -18.10
CA LEU A 40 29.32 21.69 -17.91
C LEU A 40 30.06 21.23 -19.17
N PHE A 41 29.57 20.16 -19.82
CA PHE A 41 30.13 19.72 -21.09
C PHE A 41 29.97 20.77 -22.20
N TRP A 42 28.78 21.38 -22.33
CA TRP A 42 28.57 22.46 -23.29
C TRP A 42 29.48 23.66 -23.00
N ARG A 43 29.65 24.02 -21.72
CA ARG A 43 30.57 25.10 -21.32
C ARG A 43 32.03 24.79 -21.67
N TRP A 44 32.45 23.53 -21.50
CA TRP A 44 33.80 23.07 -21.80
C TRP A 44 34.13 23.07 -23.30
N GLN A 45 33.17 22.72 -24.15
CA GLN A 45 33.34 22.73 -25.61
C GLN A 45 33.43 24.15 -26.21
N GLY A 46 33.14 25.17 -25.42
CA GLY A 46 33.03 26.55 -25.88
C GLY A 46 31.57 26.94 -26.08
N VAL A 47 31.25 28.16 -25.65
CA VAL A 47 29.89 28.71 -25.75
C VAL A 47 29.88 29.75 -26.86
N ASP A 48 29.32 29.38 -28.01
CA ASP A 48 29.23 30.26 -29.19
C ASP A 48 28.29 31.45 -28.94
N SER A 49 27.19 31.22 -28.23
CA SER A 49 26.21 32.25 -27.86
C SER A 49 26.01 32.30 -26.34
N PRO A 50 26.61 33.28 -25.65
CA PRO A 50 26.45 33.44 -24.20
C PRO A 50 24.98 33.66 -23.78
N LEU A 51 24.19 34.34 -24.61
CA LEU A 51 22.77 34.58 -24.34
C LEU A 51 21.97 33.28 -24.32
N LEU A 52 22.19 32.38 -25.29
CA LEU A 52 21.50 31.09 -25.33
C LEU A 52 21.90 30.21 -24.15
N PHE A 53 23.19 30.14 -23.84
CA PHE A 53 23.68 29.35 -22.70
C PHE A 53 23.07 29.83 -21.37
N ASN A 54 23.09 31.14 -21.12
CA ASN A 54 22.52 31.71 -19.91
C ASN A 54 21.00 31.53 -19.86
N GLY A 55 20.31 31.73 -20.98
CA GLY A 55 18.85 31.55 -21.07
C GLY A 55 18.43 30.12 -20.76
N VAL A 56 19.09 29.13 -21.36
CA VAL A 56 18.83 27.70 -21.10
C VAL A 56 19.14 27.35 -19.65
N THR A 57 20.28 27.82 -19.12
CA THR A 57 20.67 27.56 -17.73
C THR A 57 19.66 28.12 -16.73
N ILE A 58 19.22 29.37 -16.92
CA ILE A 58 18.21 30.00 -16.05
C ILE A 58 16.87 29.27 -16.15
N ALA A 59 16.44 28.91 -17.37
CA ALA A 59 15.19 28.18 -17.58
C ALA A 59 15.21 26.83 -16.86
N LEU A 60 16.31 26.08 -16.96
CA LEU A 60 16.49 24.83 -16.23
C LEU A 60 16.44 25.07 -14.72
N ILE A 61 17.21 26.01 -14.18
CA ILE A 61 17.17 26.33 -12.74
C ILE A 61 15.75 26.69 -12.28
N ALA A 62 15.02 27.49 -13.04
CA ALA A 62 13.64 27.86 -12.73
C ALA A 62 12.72 26.64 -12.67
N ILE A 63 12.84 25.70 -13.63
CA ILE A 63 12.11 24.43 -13.62
C ILE A 63 12.49 23.59 -12.39
N ALA A 64 13.78 23.52 -12.06
CA ALA A 64 14.28 22.80 -10.88
C ALA A 64 13.67 23.34 -9.59
N VAL A 65 13.60 24.66 -9.45
CA VAL A 65 13.02 25.34 -8.28
C VAL A 65 11.51 25.12 -8.23
N LEU A 66 10.83 25.32 -9.35
CA LEU A 66 9.37 25.20 -9.47
C LEU A 66 8.87 23.80 -9.11
N PHE A 67 9.55 22.74 -9.60
CA PHE A 67 9.13 21.35 -9.37
C PHE A 67 9.86 20.67 -8.20
N GLY A 68 11.06 21.11 -7.85
CA GLY A 68 11.91 20.50 -6.84
C GLY A 68 11.61 20.96 -5.43
N ILE A 69 11.15 22.20 -5.23
CA ILE A 69 10.88 22.77 -3.91
C ILE A 69 9.40 22.54 -3.54
N PRO A 70 9.08 21.67 -2.57
CA PRO A 70 7.70 21.31 -2.25
C PRO A 70 6.75 22.50 -1.97
N PRO A 71 7.11 23.54 -1.20
CA PRO A 71 6.18 24.65 -0.95
C PRO A 71 5.85 25.43 -2.23
N ILE A 72 6.83 25.66 -3.11
CA ILE A 72 6.63 26.37 -4.39
C ILE A 72 5.75 25.53 -5.32
N ARG A 73 6.10 24.25 -5.50
CA ARG A 73 5.32 23.31 -6.33
C ARG A 73 3.88 23.21 -5.87
N ARG A 74 3.65 23.10 -4.55
CA ARG A 74 2.30 22.96 -3.98
C ARG A 74 1.45 24.19 -4.23
N LEU A 75 2.04 25.38 -4.08
CA LEU A 75 1.34 26.64 -4.24
C LEU A 75 1.00 26.93 -5.71
N LEU A 76 1.94 26.70 -6.64
CA LEU A 76 1.81 27.12 -8.04
C LEU A 76 1.25 26.04 -8.97
N ILE A 77 1.48 24.76 -8.66
CA ILE A 77 1.13 23.64 -9.56
C ILE A 77 0.08 22.74 -8.91
N SER A 78 0.38 22.17 -7.74
CA SER A 78 -0.47 21.12 -7.16
C SER A 78 -1.85 21.64 -6.77
N SER A 79 -1.94 22.85 -6.21
CA SER A 79 -3.21 23.50 -5.84
C SER A 79 -4.19 23.61 -7.00
N TRP A 80 -3.69 23.90 -8.20
CA TRP A 80 -4.51 24.04 -9.41
C TRP A 80 -4.90 22.69 -10.02
N LEU A 81 -3.98 21.70 -9.99
CA LEU A 81 -4.24 20.37 -10.56
C LEU A 81 -5.14 19.48 -9.70
N ILE A 82 -5.10 19.62 -8.37
CA ILE A 82 -5.79 18.67 -7.47
C ILE A 82 -7.32 18.76 -7.58
N GLY A 83 -7.86 19.94 -7.86
CA GLY A 83 -9.31 20.16 -8.01
C GLY A 83 -9.91 19.35 -9.15
N PRO A 84 -9.40 19.48 -10.40
CA PRO A 84 -9.82 18.65 -11.52
C PRO A 84 -9.60 17.15 -11.31
N VAL A 85 -8.45 16.75 -10.74
CA VAL A 85 -8.14 15.34 -10.46
C VAL A 85 -9.14 14.75 -9.46
N GLY A 86 -9.46 15.51 -8.40
CA GLY A 86 -10.44 15.08 -7.41
C GLY A 86 -11.84 14.85 -7.99
N LYS A 87 -12.21 15.54 -9.07
CA LYS A 87 -13.50 15.32 -9.75
C LYS A 87 -13.56 14.01 -10.55
N MET A 88 -12.41 13.42 -10.88
CA MET A 88 -12.33 12.14 -11.60
C MET A 88 -12.43 10.93 -10.65
N LEU A 89 -12.22 11.15 -9.35
CA LEU A 89 -12.32 10.09 -8.36
C LEU A 89 -13.79 9.80 -8.02
N PRO A 90 -14.18 8.52 -7.89
CA PRO A 90 -15.53 8.16 -7.47
C PRO A 90 -15.84 8.71 -6.07
N ARG A 91 -17.08 9.11 -5.84
CA ARG A 91 -17.53 9.55 -4.51
C ARG A 91 -17.76 8.33 -3.63
N LEU A 92 -17.03 8.24 -2.53
CA LEU A 92 -17.25 7.23 -1.49
C LEU A 92 -18.60 7.46 -0.81
N GLY A 93 -19.43 6.42 -0.76
CA GLY A 93 -20.66 6.42 0.02
C GLY A 93 -20.36 6.45 1.53
N ASP A 94 -21.35 6.82 2.35
CA ASP A 94 -21.17 6.92 3.80
C ASP A 94 -20.83 5.57 4.44
N THR A 95 -21.42 4.48 3.96
CA THR A 95 -21.14 3.12 4.43
C THR A 95 -19.75 2.64 4.02
N GLU A 96 -19.33 2.93 2.79
CA GLU A 96 -18.00 2.58 2.28
C GLU A 96 -16.90 3.32 3.04
N ARG A 97 -17.14 4.60 3.37
CA ARG A 97 -16.23 5.39 4.20
C ARG A 97 -16.07 4.78 5.60
N ILE A 98 -17.18 4.44 6.27
CA ILE A 98 -17.14 3.81 7.59
C ILE A 98 -16.36 2.49 7.54
N ALA A 99 -16.56 1.68 6.49
CA ALA A 99 -15.84 0.43 6.33
C ALA A 99 -14.32 0.63 6.13
N LEU A 100 -13.92 1.63 5.33
CA LEU A 100 -12.51 1.98 5.11
C LEU A 100 -11.86 2.55 6.37
N GLU A 101 -12.57 3.42 7.10
CA GLU A 101 -12.08 4.05 8.34
C GLU A 101 -12.03 3.06 9.52
N ALA A 102 -12.90 2.05 9.54
CA ALA A 102 -12.86 0.96 10.52
C ALA A 102 -11.69 0.00 10.26
N GLY A 103 -11.14 -0.01 9.04
CA GLY A 103 -9.95 -0.77 8.70
C GLY A 103 -8.67 -0.17 9.26
N THR A 104 -7.65 -1.00 9.44
CA THR A 104 -6.29 -0.54 9.76
C THR A 104 -5.41 -0.62 8.53
N VAL A 105 -4.53 0.36 8.37
CA VAL A 105 -3.46 0.30 7.38
C VAL A 105 -2.47 -0.81 7.76
N TRP A 106 -2.16 -1.70 6.83
CA TRP A 106 -1.30 -2.87 7.07
C TRP A 106 0.00 -2.75 6.25
N TRP A 107 0.53 -3.88 5.80
CA TRP A 107 1.75 -3.98 4.99
C TRP A 107 1.63 -3.32 3.61
N ASP A 108 0.41 -3.16 3.10
CA ASP A 108 0.12 -2.64 1.77
C ASP A 108 0.46 -1.15 1.63
N ALA A 109 0.29 -0.35 2.69
CA ALA A 109 0.68 1.04 2.65
C ALA A 109 2.20 1.25 2.58
N GLU A 110 2.99 0.38 3.21
CA GLU A 110 4.45 0.40 3.06
C GLU A 110 4.83 0.20 1.58
N LEU A 111 4.16 -0.74 0.90
CA LEU A 111 4.38 -0.98 -0.53
C LEU A 111 3.93 0.20 -1.39
N PHE A 112 2.73 0.74 -1.14
CA PHE A 112 2.17 1.85 -1.92
C PHE A 112 2.79 3.22 -1.61
N SER A 113 3.57 3.35 -0.54
CA SER A 113 4.33 4.56 -0.21
C SER A 113 5.40 4.92 -1.25
N GLY A 114 5.79 3.95 -2.10
CA GLY A 114 6.88 4.08 -3.07
C GLY A 114 8.28 4.04 -2.46
N ARG A 115 8.39 3.86 -1.12
CA ARG A 115 9.65 3.68 -0.39
C ARG A 115 9.46 2.70 0.79
N PRO A 116 9.17 1.42 0.53
CA PRO A 116 8.87 0.46 1.59
C PRO A 116 10.05 0.27 2.55
N ASP A 117 9.77 0.25 3.86
CA ASP A 117 10.73 -0.20 4.87
C ASP A 117 10.75 -1.73 4.92
N TRP A 118 11.76 -2.31 4.27
CA TRP A 118 11.96 -3.76 4.23
C TRP A 118 12.18 -4.39 5.61
N LYS A 119 12.70 -3.64 6.60
CA LYS A 119 12.86 -4.18 7.95
C LYS A 119 11.51 -4.37 8.62
N THR A 120 10.60 -3.42 8.43
CA THR A 120 9.21 -3.53 8.90
C THR A 120 8.50 -4.68 8.21
N LEU A 121 8.59 -4.77 6.88
CA LEU A 121 7.93 -5.82 6.09
C LEU A 121 8.41 -7.23 6.45
N LEU A 122 9.72 -7.42 6.62
CA LEU A 122 10.31 -8.71 7.00
C LEU A 122 10.17 -9.01 8.49
N GLY A 123 9.87 -7.99 9.31
CA GLY A 123 9.74 -8.08 10.76
C GLY A 123 8.31 -8.30 11.26
N TYR A 124 7.31 -8.37 10.37
CA TYR A 124 5.93 -8.63 10.79
C TYR A 124 5.83 -9.96 11.55
N PRO A 125 5.37 -9.96 12.81
CA PRO A 125 5.26 -11.18 13.58
C PRO A 125 4.17 -12.06 12.98
N LEU A 126 4.43 -13.37 12.91
CA LEU A 126 3.39 -14.35 12.64
C LEU A 126 2.39 -14.30 13.80
N PRO A 127 1.11 -13.97 13.55
CA PRO A 127 0.13 -13.93 14.62
C PRO A 127 -0.06 -15.35 15.17
N SER A 128 0.10 -15.50 16.49
CA SER A 128 -0.17 -16.74 17.21
C SER A 128 -1.52 -16.67 17.91
N MET A 129 -2.19 -17.81 18.05
CA MET A 129 -3.42 -17.92 18.84
C MET A 129 -3.08 -18.12 20.32
N SER A 130 -3.86 -17.52 21.21
CA SER A 130 -3.81 -17.78 22.65
C SER A 130 -4.27 -19.21 22.99
N GLU A 131 -3.98 -19.68 24.20
CA GLU A 131 -4.44 -21.00 24.66
C GLU A 131 -5.98 -21.11 24.65
N GLU A 132 -6.68 -20.04 25.03
CA GLU A 132 -8.15 -19.99 25.01
C GLU A 132 -8.71 -20.13 23.59
N GLU A 133 -8.09 -19.44 22.62
CA GLU A 133 -8.49 -19.51 21.21
C GLU A 133 -8.19 -20.90 20.61
N GLN A 134 -7.05 -21.49 20.96
CA GLN A 134 -6.69 -22.84 20.53
C GLN A 134 -7.66 -23.88 21.12
N ALA A 135 -8.03 -23.73 22.39
CA ALA A 135 -9.02 -24.58 23.04
C ALA A 135 -10.42 -24.42 22.41
N PHE A 136 -10.81 -23.19 22.04
CA PHE A 136 -12.07 -22.95 21.35
C PHE A 136 -12.10 -23.65 19.98
N LEU A 137 -11.01 -23.55 19.21
CA LEU A 137 -10.87 -24.22 17.92
C LEU A 137 -10.89 -25.75 18.07
N ALA A 138 -10.21 -26.31 19.07
CA ALA A 138 -10.15 -27.76 19.28
C ALA A 138 -11.41 -28.37 19.94
N GLY A 139 -12.26 -27.54 20.55
CA GLY A 139 -13.46 -27.98 21.27
C GLY A 139 -14.75 -27.52 20.59
N PRO A 140 -15.29 -26.35 20.96
CA PRO A 140 -16.52 -25.80 20.37
C PRO A 140 -16.59 -25.85 18.84
N VAL A 141 -15.52 -25.53 18.12
CA VAL A 141 -15.53 -25.54 16.65
C VAL A 141 -15.60 -26.95 16.09
N GLU A 142 -14.83 -27.91 16.61
CA GLU A 142 -14.94 -29.32 16.18
C GLU A 142 -16.34 -29.88 16.48
N LYS A 143 -16.89 -29.55 17.66
CA LYS A 143 -18.25 -29.96 18.01
C LYS A 143 -19.30 -29.38 17.06
N LEU A 144 -19.17 -28.10 16.68
CA LEU A 144 -20.04 -27.52 15.66
C LEU A 144 -19.85 -28.25 14.32
N CYS A 145 -18.61 -28.51 13.90
CA CYS A 145 -18.31 -29.25 12.68
C CYS A 145 -18.97 -30.63 12.64
N ASP A 146 -19.03 -31.35 13.77
CA ASP A 146 -19.71 -32.64 13.88
C ASP A 146 -21.24 -32.54 13.81
N MET A 147 -21.80 -31.36 14.16
CA MET A 147 -23.24 -31.08 14.06
C MET A 147 -23.66 -30.65 12.65
N LEU A 148 -22.72 -30.27 11.78
CA LEU A 148 -23.00 -29.80 10.44
C LEU A 148 -23.07 -30.98 9.45
N ASP A 149 -24.20 -31.11 8.78
CA ASP A 149 -24.41 -32.01 7.64
C ASP A 149 -24.77 -31.18 6.41
N ASP A 150 -23.84 -31.05 5.47
CA ASP A 150 -24.01 -30.18 4.29
C ASP A 150 -25.17 -30.63 3.38
N TRP A 151 -25.45 -31.94 3.33
CA TRP A 151 -26.58 -32.45 2.56
C TRP A 151 -27.91 -32.04 3.19
N ASP A 152 -28.03 -32.22 4.50
CA ASP A 152 -29.22 -31.82 5.26
C ASP A 152 -29.47 -30.30 5.20
N ILE A 153 -28.40 -29.50 5.36
CA ILE A 153 -28.43 -28.05 5.23
C ILE A 153 -28.94 -27.64 3.84
N HIS A 154 -28.43 -28.27 2.78
CA HIS A 154 -28.88 -27.98 1.42
C HIS A 154 -30.37 -28.29 1.22
N GLN A 155 -30.86 -29.42 1.75
CA GLN A 155 -32.27 -29.80 1.65
C GLN A 155 -33.19 -28.84 2.42
N ARG A 156 -32.80 -28.45 3.64
CA ARG A 156 -33.56 -27.52 4.49
C ARG A 156 -33.45 -26.08 4.05
N ARG A 157 -32.37 -25.74 3.33
CA ARG A 157 -31.92 -24.36 3.04
C ARG A 157 -31.64 -23.53 4.29
N ASP A 158 -31.27 -24.20 5.38
CA ASP A 158 -30.95 -23.59 6.67
C ASP A 158 -30.14 -24.58 7.53
N LEU A 159 -29.49 -24.09 8.57
CA LEU A 159 -28.87 -24.93 9.60
C LEU A 159 -29.93 -25.59 10.48
N SER A 160 -29.58 -26.72 11.10
CA SER A 160 -30.44 -27.35 12.09
C SER A 160 -30.69 -26.41 13.29
N PRO A 161 -31.87 -26.45 13.93
CA PRO A 161 -32.14 -25.66 15.13
C PRO A 161 -31.11 -25.90 16.25
N GLU A 162 -30.63 -27.14 16.36
CA GLU A 162 -29.59 -27.53 17.33
C GLU A 162 -28.27 -26.82 17.05
N ALA A 163 -27.84 -26.74 15.77
CA ALA A 163 -26.64 -26.00 15.37
C ALA A 163 -26.81 -24.50 15.64
N TRP A 164 -27.96 -23.91 15.29
CA TRP A 164 -28.25 -22.50 15.58
C TRP A 164 -28.21 -22.17 17.07
N GLU A 165 -28.75 -23.03 17.92
CA GLU A 165 -28.71 -22.86 19.37
C GLU A 165 -27.27 -23.00 19.91
N PHE A 166 -26.52 -23.97 19.39
CA PHE A 166 -25.12 -24.17 19.75
C PHE A 166 -24.26 -22.94 19.41
N ILE A 167 -24.38 -22.41 18.19
CA ILE A 167 -23.67 -21.22 17.71
C ILE A 167 -23.94 -20.01 18.62
N ARG A 168 -25.20 -19.81 19.02
CA ARG A 168 -25.59 -18.72 19.93
C ARG A 168 -25.02 -18.92 21.34
N ARG A 169 -25.16 -20.12 21.90
CA ARG A 169 -24.70 -20.43 23.26
C ARG A 169 -23.18 -20.28 23.40
N GLU A 170 -22.42 -20.81 22.45
CA GLU A 170 -20.96 -20.71 22.44
C GLU A 170 -20.44 -19.35 21.92
N ARG A 171 -21.35 -18.45 21.53
CA ARG A 171 -21.06 -17.05 21.14
C ARG A 171 -20.17 -16.91 19.91
N PHE A 172 -20.37 -17.76 18.90
CA PHE A 172 -19.64 -17.67 17.62
C PHE A 172 -19.82 -16.30 16.92
N PHE A 173 -20.99 -15.67 17.01
CA PHE A 173 -21.21 -14.31 16.46
C PHE A 173 -20.52 -13.20 17.26
N GLY A 174 -20.06 -13.49 18.48
CA GLY A 174 -19.42 -12.55 19.39
C GLY A 174 -17.91 -12.70 19.46
N MET A 175 -17.27 -13.39 18.50
CA MET A 175 -15.84 -13.67 18.55
C MET A 175 -14.98 -12.40 18.65
N LEU A 176 -15.26 -11.35 17.86
CA LEU A 176 -14.52 -10.09 17.89
C LEU A 176 -14.96 -9.15 19.03
N VAL A 177 -16.13 -9.39 19.61
CA VAL A 177 -16.74 -8.45 20.57
C VAL A 177 -15.96 -8.51 21.89
N PRO A 178 -15.58 -7.36 22.48
CA PRO A 178 -14.86 -7.33 23.75
C PRO A 178 -15.58 -8.08 24.88
N LYS A 179 -14.83 -8.73 25.78
CA LYS A 179 -15.40 -9.54 26.88
C LYS A 179 -16.30 -8.71 27.80
N LYS A 180 -16.01 -7.42 27.98
CA LYS A 180 -16.84 -6.48 28.76
C LYS A 180 -18.27 -6.29 28.22
N TYR A 181 -18.51 -6.60 26.95
CA TYR A 181 -19.83 -6.59 26.32
C TYR A 181 -20.42 -7.99 26.13
N GLY A 182 -19.82 -9.02 26.76
CA GLY A 182 -20.28 -10.41 26.69
C GLY A 182 -19.71 -11.23 25.53
N GLY A 183 -18.82 -10.67 24.70
CA GLY A 183 -18.14 -11.38 23.63
C GLY A 183 -16.95 -12.22 24.08
N LEU A 184 -16.17 -12.73 23.11
CA LEU A 184 -15.00 -13.58 23.36
C LEU A 184 -13.66 -12.83 23.22
N GLU A 185 -13.65 -11.69 22.51
CA GLU A 185 -12.45 -10.86 22.28
C GLU A 185 -11.29 -11.63 21.64
N PHE A 186 -11.63 -12.54 20.73
CA PHE A 186 -10.66 -13.31 19.96
C PHE A 186 -9.99 -12.44 18.89
N SER A 187 -8.72 -12.71 18.69
CA SER A 187 -7.88 -12.14 17.65
C SER A 187 -8.40 -12.42 16.25
N SER A 188 -7.97 -11.59 15.29
CA SER A 188 -8.31 -11.77 13.86
C SER A 188 -7.80 -13.11 13.30
N ILE A 189 -6.64 -13.60 13.77
CA ILE A 189 -6.12 -14.91 13.33
C ILE A 189 -6.98 -16.07 13.82
N ALA A 190 -7.47 -16.00 15.06
CA ALA A 190 -8.37 -17.01 15.61
C ALA A 190 -9.67 -17.05 14.82
N GLN A 191 -10.29 -15.89 14.56
CA GLN A 191 -11.50 -15.80 13.74
C GLN A 191 -11.31 -16.39 12.34
N ALA A 192 -10.22 -16.03 11.67
CA ALA A 192 -9.90 -16.55 10.35
C ALA A 192 -9.75 -18.08 10.36
N ARG A 193 -9.07 -18.65 11.36
CA ARG A 193 -8.89 -20.10 11.53
C ARG A 193 -10.21 -20.81 11.83
N ILE A 194 -11.03 -20.25 12.72
CA ILE A 194 -12.34 -20.80 13.09
C ILE A 194 -13.27 -20.84 11.88
N VAL A 195 -13.42 -19.72 11.17
CA VAL A 195 -14.25 -19.65 9.96
C VAL A 195 -13.72 -20.61 8.89
N THR A 196 -12.41 -20.61 8.62
CA THR A 196 -11.81 -21.55 7.66
C THR A 196 -12.12 -23.00 8.00
N ARG A 197 -12.08 -23.37 9.29
CA ARG A 197 -12.38 -24.73 9.74
C ARG A 197 -13.84 -25.09 9.53
N ILE A 198 -14.78 -24.21 9.88
CA ILE A 198 -16.22 -24.41 9.67
C ILE A 198 -16.52 -24.50 8.17
N SER A 199 -16.00 -23.57 7.36
CA SER A 199 -16.19 -23.55 5.92
C SER A 199 -15.61 -24.78 5.21
N SER A 200 -14.62 -25.47 5.81
CA SER A 200 -14.12 -26.74 5.29
C SER A 200 -15.10 -27.91 5.42
N ARG A 201 -16.13 -27.77 6.28
CA ARG A 201 -17.23 -28.72 6.45
C ARG A 201 -18.48 -28.33 5.68
N SER A 202 -18.88 -27.07 5.79
CA SER A 202 -20.01 -26.51 5.04
C SER A 202 -19.75 -25.03 4.77
N ALA A 203 -19.81 -24.62 3.50
CA ALA A 203 -19.64 -23.22 3.13
C ALA A 203 -20.85 -22.34 3.50
N ALA A 204 -22.00 -22.95 3.77
CA ALA A 204 -23.22 -22.26 4.16
C ALA A 204 -23.24 -21.87 5.66
N ALA A 205 -22.45 -22.59 6.48
CA ALA A 205 -22.29 -22.36 7.92
C ALA A 205 -21.20 -21.32 8.21
#